data_AF-A0A5S5CIK7-F1
#
_entry.id   AF-A0A5S5CIK7-F1
#
_cell.length_a   1.000
_cell.length_b   1.000
_cell.length_c   1.000
_cell.angle_alpha   90.00
_cell.angle_beta   90.00
_cell.angle_gamma   90.00
#
_symmetry.space_group_name_H-M   'P 1'
#
loop_
_entity.id
_entity.type
_entity.pdbx_description
1 polymer ?
#
loop_
_entity_poly.entity_id
_entity_poly.type
_entity_poly.pdbx_seq_one_letter_code
_entity_poly.pdbx_strand_id
1 'polypeptide(L)'
;MKLSWRPILSSVIIIAGASLPALPVSAHEHGGDAAAGSGLSPAAIQVSVGSAIFVVLIIAAFLWQTRAEGRRAGEMFGMMAAMTVAMGSSLVVGTIGGLFLNHLFFATAIGVLFGMLVGYAAGVNFSLLAAMDGMLAGLMGGMMGAMLGVMTIHEYPALTILFMDAVFAVCMFVLYRALDQELVAADRGVVTEQEDTLSIGQTMT
;
A
#
# COMPACT_ATOMS: atom_id res chain seq x y z
N MET A 1 -19.11 16.83 1.50
CA MET A 1 -19.86 15.62 1.91
C MET A 1 -18.97 14.87 2.88
N LYS A 2 -19.30 14.81 4.18
CA LYS A 2 -18.42 14.26 5.23
C LYS A 2 -18.26 12.75 5.02
N LEU A 3 -17.18 12.34 4.35
CA LEU A 3 -16.93 10.94 4.06
C LEU A 3 -16.38 10.27 5.32
N SER A 4 -17.23 9.43 5.89
CA SER A 4 -17.06 8.74 7.17
C SER A 4 -15.78 7.92 7.19
N TRP A 5 -14.87 8.22 8.13
CA TRP A 5 -13.66 7.47 8.49
C TRP A 5 -13.92 6.02 8.95
N ARG A 6 -15.19 5.65 9.18
CA ARG A 6 -15.57 4.40 9.87
C ARG A 6 -15.42 3.11 9.05
N PRO A 7 -15.62 3.05 7.71
CA PRO A 7 -15.51 1.80 6.98
C PRO A 7 -14.06 1.41 6.76
N ILE A 8 -13.14 2.36 6.52
CA ILE A 8 -11.72 2.05 6.30
C ILE A 8 -11.05 1.65 7.61
N LEU A 9 -11.30 2.37 8.71
CA LEU A 9 -10.84 1.97 10.04
C LEU A 9 -11.46 0.63 10.46
N SER A 10 -12.72 0.38 10.11
CA SER A 10 -13.39 -0.91 10.29
C SER A 10 -12.74 -2.01 9.46
N SER A 11 -12.36 -1.76 8.21
CA SER A 11 -11.69 -2.76 7.37
C SER A 11 -10.27 -3.06 7.86
N VAL A 12 -9.54 -2.03 8.30
CA VAL A 12 -8.20 -2.17 8.91
C VAL A 12 -8.29 -2.93 10.23
N ILE A 13 -9.24 -2.64 11.12
CA ILE A 13 -9.40 -3.29 12.42
C ILE A 13 -9.96 -4.72 12.29
N ILE A 14 -10.95 -4.95 11.42
CA ILE A 14 -11.56 -6.28 11.23
C ILE A 14 -10.56 -7.22 10.56
N ILE A 15 -9.77 -6.74 9.61
CA ILE A 15 -8.81 -7.60 8.90
C ILE A 15 -7.52 -7.76 9.70
N ALA A 16 -7.00 -6.73 10.39
CA ALA A 16 -5.92 -6.92 11.37
C ALA A 16 -6.31 -7.89 12.51
N GLY A 17 -7.60 -7.94 12.86
CA GLY A 17 -8.18 -8.95 13.76
C GLY A 17 -8.32 -10.35 13.15
N ALA A 18 -8.45 -10.46 11.82
CA ALA A 18 -8.64 -11.72 11.09
C ALA A 18 -7.34 -12.30 10.50
N SER A 19 -6.31 -11.47 10.30
CA SER A 19 -4.95 -11.85 9.91
C SER A 19 -4.01 -12.04 11.11
N LEU A 20 -4.54 -11.94 12.33
CA LEU A 20 -4.03 -12.67 13.48
C LEU A 20 -4.49 -14.13 13.34
N PRO A 21 -3.72 -15.05 12.72
CA PRO A 21 -3.83 -16.42 13.17
C PRO A 21 -3.55 -16.36 14.67
N ALA A 22 -4.43 -16.95 15.47
CA ALA A 22 -4.16 -17.18 16.87
C ALA A 22 -2.70 -17.62 16.99
N LEU A 23 -1.86 -16.80 17.62
CA LEU A 23 -0.48 -17.16 17.90
C LEU A 23 -0.54 -18.54 18.57
N PRO A 24 0.03 -19.61 18.00
CA PRO A 24 0.40 -20.74 18.82
C PRO A 24 1.61 -20.27 19.65
N VAL A 25 1.34 -19.48 20.69
CA VAL A 25 2.17 -19.36 21.89
C VAL A 25 1.96 -20.68 22.65
N SER A 26 2.44 -21.75 22.05
CA SER A 26 2.52 -23.13 22.53
C SER A 26 2.97 -23.94 21.31
N ALA A 27 4.08 -24.66 21.29
CA ALA A 27 4.98 -25.07 22.34
C ALA A 27 6.36 -25.32 21.72
N HIS A 28 7.35 -25.32 22.59
CA HIS A 28 8.67 -25.91 22.37
C HIS A 28 8.55 -27.32 21.75
N GLU A 29 8.98 -27.52 20.50
CA GLU A 29 9.31 -28.84 19.96
C GLU A 29 10.73 -28.86 19.40
N HIS A 30 11.60 -29.51 20.17
CA HIS A 30 12.88 -30.03 19.72
C HIS A 30 12.65 -31.18 18.72
N GLY A 31 13.35 -31.13 17.58
CA GLY A 31 13.95 -32.30 16.92
C GLY A 31 13.03 -33.37 16.30
N GLY A 32 13.10 -33.46 14.96
CA GLY A 32 12.48 -34.52 14.13
C GLY A 32 11.20 -34.00 13.49
N ASP A 33 11.13 -33.73 12.19
CA ASP A 33 11.55 -34.58 11.09
C ASP A 33 12.12 -33.77 9.92
N ALA A 34 13.40 -33.99 9.67
CA ALA A 34 13.99 -33.83 8.35
C ALA A 34 13.53 -35.01 7.48
N ALA A 35 12.33 -34.98 6.93
CA ALA A 35 11.95 -35.79 5.77
C ALA A 35 10.62 -35.33 5.12
N ALA A 36 10.70 -35.04 3.83
CA ALA A 36 9.60 -35.05 2.86
C ALA A 36 8.59 -33.88 2.88
N GLY A 37 9.01 -32.72 2.36
CA GLY A 37 8.09 -31.72 1.84
C GLY A 37 8.77 -30.39 1.54
N SER A 38 9.09 -30.13 0.28
CA SER A 38 9.42 -28.80 -0.24
C SER A 38 8.17 -27.90 -0.20
N GLY A 39 7.67 -27.58 0.99
CA GLY A 39 6.39 -26.91 1.18
C GLY A 39 6.48 -25.92 2.32
N LEU A 40 6.17 -24.66 2.01
CA LEU A 40 5.96 -23.58 2.96
C LEU A 40 5.02 -24.03 4.10
N SER A 41 5.27 -23.55 5.32
CA SER A 41 4.39 -23.88 6.45
C SER A 41 2.95 -23.42 6.13
N PRO A 42 1.91 -24.21 6.46
CA PRO A 42 0.52 -23.85 6.19
C PRO A 42 0.14 -22.51 6.85
N ALA A 43 0.77 -22.16 7.98
CA ALA A 43 0.62 -20.85 8.63
C ALA A 43 1.19 -19.70 7.77
N ALA A 44 2.34 -19.88 7.12
CA ALA A 44 2.91 -18.86 6.23
C ALA A 44 2.05 -18.64 4.97
N ILE A 45 1.42 -19.71 4.46
CA ILE A 45 0.48 -19.62 3.32
C ILE A 45 -0.77 -18.83 3.72
N GLN A 46 -1.34 -19.09 4.90
CA GLN A 46 -2.52 -18.35 5.35
C GLN A 46 -2.24 -16.85 5.59
N VAL A 47 -1.09 -16.53 6.20
CA VAL A 47 -0.70 -15.14 6.45
C VAL A 47 -0.41 -14.39 5.15
N SER A 48 0.27 -15.02 4.19
CA SER A 48 0.56 -14.40 2.88
C SER A 48 -0.70 -14.15 2.06
N VAL A 49 -1.66 -15.07 2.05
CA VAL A 49 -2.97 -14.86 1.39
C VAL A 49 -3.75 -13.74 2.07
N GLY A 50 -3.76 -13.68 3.40
CA GLY A 50 -4.41 -12.60 4.15
C GLY A 50 -3.83 -11.23 3.84
N SER A 51 -2.49 -11.09 3.84
CA SER A 51 -1.79 -9.85 3.50
C SER A 51 -2.02 -9.44 2.04
N ALA A 52 -2.00 -10.38 1.09
CA ALA A 52 -2.27 -10.08 -0.32
C ALA A 52 -3.68 -9.49 -0.51
N ILE A 53 -4.70 -10.08 0.12
CA ILE A 53 -6.08 -9.58 0.07
C ILE A 53 -6.14 -8.18 0.70
N PHE A 54 -5.50 -7.98 1.84
CA PHE A 54 -5.45 -6.70 2.53
C PHE A 54 -4.83 -5.59 1.67
N VAL A 55 -3.67 -5.85 1.06
CA VAL A 55 -2.99 -4.90 0.17
C VAL A 55 -3.86 -4.56 -1.04
N VAL A 56 -4.48 -5.55 -1.68
CA VAL A 56 -5.38 -5.33 -2.83
C VAL A 56 -6.59 -4.47 -2.43
N LEU A 57 -7.19 -4.72 -1.26
CA LEU A 57 -8.31 -3.93 -0.77
C LEU A 57 -7.90 -2.49 -0.46
N ILE A 58 -6.74 -2.27 0.15
CA ILE A 58 -6.19 -0.92 0.39
C ILE A 58 -5.96 -0.19 -0.92
N ILE A 59 -5.33 -0.83 -1.90
CA ILE A 59 -5.09 -0.24 -3.22
C ILE A 59 -6.43 0.12 -3.87
N ALA A 60 -7.40 -0.80 -3.87
CA ALA A 60 -8.71 -0.56 -4.46
C ALA A 60 -9.44 0.61 -3.77
N ALA A 61 -9.40 0.68 -2.43
CA ALA A 61 -9.99 1.78 -1.67
C ALA A 61 -9.30 3.12 -1.98
N PHE A 62 -7.96 3.12 -2.02
CA PHE A 62 -7.17 4.30 -2.36
C PHE A 62 -7.48 4.78 -3.78
N LEU A 63 -7.45 3.89 -4.77
CA LEU A 63 -7.79 4.21 -6.16
C LEU A 63 -9.21 4.76 -6.29
N TRP A 64 -10.18 4.20 -5.55
CA TRP A 64 -11.56 4.68 -5.56
C TRP A 64 -11.67 6.09 -4.98
N GLN A 65 -11.01 6.35 -3.85
CA GLN A 65 -11.01 7.65 -3.19
C GLN A 65 -10.28 8.72 -4.03
N THR A 66 -9.13 8.37 -4.60
CA THR A 66 -8.42 9.22 -5.55
C THR A 66 -9.27 9.51 -6.78
N ARG A 67 -10.06 8.56 -7.28
CA ARG A 67 -10.98 8.83 -8.41
C ARG A 67 -12.12 9.77 -8.05
N ALA A 68 -12.60 9.73 -6.80
CA ALA A 68 -13.71 10.55 -6.32
C ALA A 68 -13.29 12.01 -6.02
N GLU A 69 -12.14 12.21 -5.37
CA GLU A 69 -11.67 13.54 -4.93
C GLU A 69 -10.46 14.09 -5.72
N GLY A 70 -9.83 13.30 -6.60
CA GLY A 70 -8.51 13.59 -7.18
C GLY A 70 -8.43 14.84 -8.06
N ARG A 71 -9.56 15.42 -8.50
CA ARG A 71 -9.56 16.69 -9.26
C ARG A 71 -9.22 17.92 -8.41
N ARG A 72 -9.15 17.78 -7.07
CA ARG A 72 -8.86 18.88 -6.14
C ARG A 72 -7.49 18.80 -5.49
N ALA A 73 -6.79 17.68 -5.61
CA ALA A 73 -5.48 17.49 -4.99
C ALA A 73 -4.38 18.00 -5.93
N GLY A 74 -3.33 18.60 -5.36
CA GLY A 74 -2.22 19.17 -6.11
C GLY A 74 -1.40 18.13 -6.87
N GLU A 75 -0.75 18.55 -7.96
CA GLU A 75 0.10 17.68 -8.79
C GLU A 75 1.27 17.06 -7.99
N MET A 76 1.86 17.82 -7.05
CA MET A 76 2.93 17.34 -6.17
C MET A 76 2.45 16.22 -5.24
N PHE A 77 1.24 16.33 -4.71
CA PHE A 77 0.65 15.28 -3.89
C PHE A 77 0.44 14.00 -4.72
N GLY A 78 -0.09 14.14 -5.94
CA GLY A 78 -0.32 13.01 -6.85
C GLY A 78 0.93 12.20 -7.15
N MET A 79 2.07 12.87 -7.34
CA MET A 79 3.38 12.23 -7.54
C MET A 79 3.80 11.39 -6.32
N MET A 80 3.74 11.96 -5.12
CA MET A 80 4.12 11.28 -3.87
C MET A 80 3.19 10.11 -3.53
N ALA A 81 1.89 10.28 -3.82
CA ALA A 81 0.88 9.24 -3.66
C ALA A 81 1.13 8.05 -4.59
N ALA A 82 1.34 8.30 -5.88
CA ALA A 82 1.62 7.25 -6.86
C ALA A 82 2.89 6.46 -6.48
N MET A 83 3.95 7.16 -6.06
CA MET A 83 5.20 6.54 -5.61
C MET A 83 5.00 5.63 -4.39
N THR A 84 4.31 6.12 -3.36
CA THR A 84 4.14 5.39 -2.09
C THR A 84 3.28 4.14 -2.27
N VAL A 85 2.18 4.24 -3.02
CA VAL A 85 1.29 3.11 -3.31
C VAL A 85 2.00 2.07 -4.16
N ALA A 86 2.72 2.50 -5.21
CA ALA A 86 3.43 1.58 -6.11
C ALA A 86 4.58 0.85 -5.39
N MET A 87 5.41 1.58 -4.63
CA MET A 87 6.49 0.94 -3.88
C MET A 87 5.94 -0.02 -2.83
N GLY A 88 5.02 0.42 -1.97
CA GLY A 88 4.55 -0.43 -0.88
C GLY A 88 3.82 -1.68 -1.36
N SER A 89 2.98 -1.56 -2.39
CA SER A 89 2.27 -2.71 -2.97
C SER A 89 3.21 -3.71 -3.66
N SER A 90 4.18 -3.22 -4.45
CA SER A 90 5.17 -4.07 -5.13
C SER A 90 6.13 -4.74 -4.16
N LEU A 91 6.43 -4.12 -3.02
CA LEU A 91 7.28 -4.69 -1.97
C LEU A 91 6.59 -5.90 -1.33
N VAL A 92 5.32 -5.79 -0.97
CA VAL A 92 4.56 -6.90 -0.37
C VAL A 92 4.37 -8.02 -1.38
N VAL A 93 3.94 -7.71 -2.61
CA VAL A 93 3.74 -8.73 -3.66
C VAL A 93 5.06 -9.38 -4.07
N GLY A 94 6.15 -8.62 -4.17
CA GLY A 94 7.49 -9.15 -4.43
C GLY A 94 7.97 -10.07 -3.31
N THR A 95 7.73 -9.70 -2.05
CA THR A 95 8.10 -10.53 -0.88
C THR A 95 7.33 -11.86 -0.88
N ILE A 96 6.02 -11.82 -1.15
CA ILE A 96 5.20 -13.03 -1.30
C ILE A 96 5.70 -13.87 -2.49
N GLY A 97 5.98 -13.24 -3.63
CA GLY A 97 6.54 -13.91 -4.80
C GLY A 97 7.87 -14.61 -4.50
N GLY A 98 8.78 -13.95 -3.77
CA GLY A 98 10.07 -14.52 -3.37
C GLY A 98 9.94 -15.68 -2.38
N LEU A 99 8.89 -15.68 -1.58
CA LEU A 99 8.60 -16.76 -0.64
C LEU A 99 8.05 -18.01 -1.33
N PHE A 100 7.20 -17.84 -2.34
CA PHE A 100 6.58 -18.96 -3.08
C PHE A 100 7.48 -19.52 -4.18
N LEU A 101 8.15 -18.64 -4.91
CA LEU A 101 9.03 -18.99 -6.00
C LEU A 101 10.46 -18.87 -5.47
N ASN A 102 11.07 -20.00 -5.10
CA ASN A 102 12.50 -20.13 -4.74
C ASN A 102 13.47 -19.61 -5.83
N HIS A 103 12.96 -19.05 -6.93
CA HIS A 103 13.68 -18.42 -8.01
C HIS A 103 13.47 -16.90 -8.01
N LEU A 104 14.55 -16.19 -7.67
CA LEU A 104 14.59 -14.72 -7.57
C LEU A 104 14.12 -14.02 -8.85
N PHE A 105 14.43 -14.58 -10.03
CA PHE A 105 14.02 -14.00 -11.31
C PHE A 105 12.49 -13.92 -11.47
N PHE A 106 11.77 -15.01 -11.17
CA PHE A 106 10.31 -15.04 -11.31
C PHE A 106 9.62 -14.17 -10.25
N ALA A 107 10.13 -14.17 -9.02
CA ALA A 107 9.64 -13.32 -7.95
C ALA A 107 9.75 -11.82 -8.32
N THR A 108 10.91 -11.40 -8.83
CA THR A 108 11.14 -10.03 -9.28
C THR A 108 10.25 -9.67 -10.47
N ALA A 109 10.11 -10.56 -11.45
CA ALA A 109 9.26 -10.28 -12.62
C ALA A 109 7.80 -10.02 -12.22
N ILE A 110 7.25 -10.83 -11.32
CA ILE A 110 5.87 -10.67 -10.81
C ILE A 110 5.75 -9.38 -9.99
N GLY A 111 6.70 -9.13 -9.08
CA GLY A 111 6.71 -7.93 -8.24
C GLY A 111 6.80 -6.62 -9.05
N VAL A 112 7.68 -6.58 -10.04
CA VAL A 112 7.87 -5.42 -10.93
C VAL A 112 6.65 -5.21 -11.83
N LEU A 113 6.11 -6.26 -12.46
CA LEU A 113 4.92 -6.14 -13.32
C LEU A 113 3.72 -5.64 -12.52
N PHE A 114 3.51 -6.20 -11.32
CA PHE A 114 2.43 -5.77 -10.44
C PHE A 114 2.63 -4.32 -9.98
N GLY A 115 3.84 -3.97 -9.52
CA GLY A 115 4.18 -2.61 -9.12
C GLY A 115 3.99 -1.56 -10.21
N MET A 116 4.37 -1.90 -11.44
CA MET A 116 4.22 -1.03 -12.60
C MET A 116 2.75 -0.82 -12.96
N LEU A 117 1.94 -1.87 -12.95
CA LEU A 117 0.49 -1.79 -13.18
C LEU A 117 -0.21 -0.92 -12.12
N VAL A 118 0.11 -1.14 -10.85
CA VAL A 118 -0.47 -0.37 -9.73
C VAL A 118 0.00 1.08 -9.77
N GLY A 119 1.29 1.34 -10.01
CA GLY A 119 1.84 2.69 -10.12
C GLY A 119 1.26 3.49 -11.29
N TYR A 120 1.05 2.84 -12.43
CA TYR A 120 0.37 3.46 -13.57
C TYR A 120 -1.09 3.79 -13.24
N ALA A 121 -1.84 2.84 -12.67
CA ALA A 121 -3.23 3.03 -12.30
C ALA A 121 -3.43 4.12 -11.23
N ALA A 122 -2.49 4.26 -10.30
CA ALA A 122 -2.52 5.30 -9.27
C ALA A 122 -2.16 6.68 -9.83
N GLY A 123 -1.14 6.78 -10.70
CA GLY A 123 -0.65 8.05 -11.22
C GLY A 123 -1.49 8.65 -12.35
N VAL A 124 -2.18 7.83 -13.16
CA VAL A 124 -2.94 8.31 -14.34
C VAL A 124 -4.07 9.29 -13.98
N ASN A 125 -4.56 9.24 -12.74
CA ASN A 125 -5.62 10.14 -12.28
C ASN A 125 -5.13 11.58 -11.98
N PHE A 126 -3.82 11.78 -11.85
CA PHE A 126 -3.22 13.09 -11.54
C PHE A 126 -2.50 13.69 -12.74
N SER A 127 -1.41 13.05 -13.18
CA SER A 127 -0.59 13.52 -14.28
C SER A 127 0.21 12.37 -14.90
N LEU A 128 0.63 12.54 -16.15
CA LEU A 128 1.45 11.54 -16.84
C LEU A 128 2.83 11.38 -16.17
N LEU A 129 3.37 12.46 -15.58
CA LEU A 129 4.62 12.42 -14.81
C LEU A 129 4.46 11.62 -13.52
N ALA A 130 3.35 11.80 -12.78
CA ALA A 130 3.07 11.01 -11.59
C ALA A 130 2.94 9.51 -11.89
N ALA A 131 2.38 9.15 -13.05
CA ALA A 131 2.33 7.76 -13.51
C ALA A 131 3.73 7.19 -13.80
N MET A 132 4.63 7.97 -14.40
CA MET A 132 6.01 7.56 -14.66
C MET A 132 6.78 7.34 -13.35
N ASP A 133 6.67 8.26 -12.39
CA ASP A 133 7.32 8.12 -11.08
C ASP A 133 6.77 6.92 -10.31
N GLY A 134 5.45 6.71 -10.33
CA GLY A 134 4.82 5.53 -9.76
C GLY A 134 5.32 4.22 -10.39
N MET A 135 5.46 4.15 -11.72
CA MET A 135 5.98 2.97 -12.40
C MET A 135 7.45 2.68 -12.04
N LEU A 136 8.30 3.70 -12.01
CA LEU A 136 9.71 3.57 -11.61
C LEU A 136 9.84 3.14 -10.15
N ALA A 137 9.01 3.71 -9.28
CA ALA A 137 8.93 3.34 -7.87
C ALA A 137 8.48 1.88 -7.69
N GLY A 138 7.46 1.43 -8.43
CA GLY A 138 6.99 0.04 -8.42
C GLY A 138 8.05 -0.95 -8.93
N LEU A 139 8.85 -0.56 -9.94
CA LEU A 139 9.98 -1.35 -10.39
C LEU A 139 11.04 -1.50 -9.29
N MET A 140 11.39 -0.41 -8.61
CA MET A 140 12.37 -0.44 -7.52
C MET A 140 11.87 -1.26 -6.32
N GLY A 141 10.61 -1.07 -5.93
CA GLY A 141 9.97 -1.80 -4.84
C GLY A 141 9.84 -3.30 -5.13
N GLY A 142 9.51 -3.68 -6.37
CA GLY A 142 9.41 -5.08 -6.77
C GLY A 142 10.74 -5.83 -6.69
N MET A 143 11.84 -5.20 -7.12
CA MET A 143 13.18 -5.79 -7.01
C MET A 143 13.61 -5.96 -5.54
N MET A 144 13.43 -4.93 -4.71
CA MET A 144 13.77 -5.01 -3.28
C MET A 144 12.87 -6.01 -2.54
N GLY A 145 11.57 -6.05 -2.83
CA GLY A 145 10.63 -6.98 -2.21
C GLY A 145 10.96 -8.44 -2.53
N ALA A 146 11.27 -8.76 -3.79
CA ALA A 146 11.65 -10.12 -4.18
C ALA A 146 12.94 -10.59 -3.49
N MET A 147 13.92 -9.70 -3.36
CA MET A 147 15.17 -9.99 -2.65
C MET A 147 14.92 -10.25 -1.15
N LEU A 148 14.08 -9.44 -0.51
CA LEU A 148 13.67 -9.65 0.88
C LEU A 148 12.94 -10.98 1.09
N GLY A 149 12.03 -11.35 0.18
CA GLY A 149 11.27 -12.60 0.24
C GLY A 149 12.15 -13.85 0.17
N VAL A 150 13.12 -13.89 -0.76
CA VAL A 150 14.03 -15.03 -0.90
C VAL A 150 15.00 -15.12 0.29
N MET A 151 15.44 -13.99 0.83
CA MET A 151 16.37 -13.99 1.96
C MET A 151 15.71 -14.45 3.27
N THR A 152 14.44 -14.08 3.49
CA THR A 152 13.73 -14.34 4.76
C THR A 152 12.99 -15.67 4.82
N ILE A 153 13.02 -16.46 3.74
CA ILE A 153 12.35 -17.76 3.65
C ILE A 153 12.85 -18.80 4.68
N HIS A 154 14.09 -18.68 5.15
CA HIS A 154 14.73 -19.66 6.04
C HIS A 154 14.70 -19.29 7.54
N GLU A 155 14.28 -18.08 7.90
CA GLU A 155 14.32 -17.60 9.29
C GLU A 155 12.91 -17.50 9.89
N TYR A 156 12.13 -16.49 9.50
CA TYR A 156 10.81 -16.21 10.07
C TYR A 156 9.84 -15.60 9.04
N PRO A 157 9.40 -16.39 8.03
CA PRO A 157 8.67 -15.86 6.89
C PRO A 157 7.33 -15.18 7.26
N ALA A 158 6.61 -15.72 8.23
CA ALA A 158 5.34 -15.13 8.68
C ALA A 158 5.54 -13.79 9.43
N LEU A 159 6.62 -13.67 10.20
CA LEU A 159 6.90 -12.48 11.01
C LEU A 159 7.40 -11.33 10.12
N THR A 160 8.21 -11.65 9.09
CA THR A 160 8.64 -10.67 8.08
C THR A 160 7.45 -10.10 7.30
N ILE A 161 6.50 -10.95 6.86
CA ILE A 161 5.29 -10.48 6.17
C ILE A 161 4.47 -9.56 7.07
N LEU A 162 4.24 -9.96 8.33
CA LEU A 162 3.49 -9.15 9.30
C LEU A 162 4.17 -7.79 9.53
N PHE A 163 5.49 -7.78 9.66
CA PHE A 163 6.26 -6.54 9.84
C PHE A 163 6.14 -5.62 8.63
N MET A 164 6.26 -6.16 7.40
CA MET A 164 6.09 -5.37 6.17
C MET A 164 4.67 -4.83 6.02
N ASP A 165 3.67 -5.63 6.37
CA ASP A 165 2.27 -5.22 6.36
C ASP A 165 2.01 -4.08 7.35
N ALA A 166 2.59 -4.17 8.56
CA ALA A 166 2.51 -3.11 9.55
C ALA A 166 3.18 -1.80 9.08
N VAL A 167 4.37 -1.88 8.48
CA VAL A 167 5.05 -0.71 7.90
C VAL A 167 4.22 -0.10 6.77
N PHE A 168 3.70 -0.94 5.86
CA PHE A 168 2.84 -0.50 4.77
C PHE A 168 1.57 0.19 5.28
N ALA A 169 0.93 -0.36 6.31
CA ALA A 169 -0.26 0.23 6.94
C ALA A 169 0.06 1.61 7.55
N VAL A 170 1.21 1.76 8.22
CA VAL A 170 1.66 3.07 8.75
C VAL A 170 1.92 4.06 7.62
N CYS A 171 2.60 3.65 6.54
CA CYS A 171 2.83 4.50 5.38
C CYS A 171 1.52 4.96 4.74
N MET A 172 0.54 4.07 4.59
CA MET A 172 -0.79 4.41 4.08
C MET A 172 -1.54 5.36 5.01
N PHE A 173 -1.42 5.18 6.33
CA PHE A 173 -2.02 6.10 7.29
C PHE A 173 -1.43 7.52 7.18
N VAL A 174 -0.10 7.63 7.01
CA VAL A 174 0.57 8.92 6.80
C VAL A 174 0.17 9.53 5.47
N LEU A 175 0.10 8.74 4.40
CA LEU A 175 -0.32 9.20 3.08
C LEU A 175 -1.75 9.75 3.10
N TYR A 176 -2.64 9.09 3.83
CA TYR A 176 -4.01 9.55 4.03
C TYR A 176 -4.06 10.89 4.78
N ARG A 177 -3.27 11.03 5.84
CA ARG A 177 -3.15 12.30 6.58
C ARG A 177 -2.65 13.43 5.69
N ALA A 178 -1.69 13.14 4.82
CA ALA A 178 -1.18 14.09 3.84
C ALA A 178 -2.26 14.49 2.82
N LEU A 179 -3.08 13.53 2.35
CA LEU A 179 -4.21 13.82 1.46
C LEU A 179 -5.24 14.74 2.14
N ASP A 180 -5.63 14.44 3.38
CA ASP A 180 -6.57 15.26 4.14
C ASP A 180 -6.05 16.68 4.34
N GLN A 181 -4.75 16.84 4.62
CA GLN A 181 -4.11 18.16 4.75
C GLN A 181 -4.15 18.94 3.45
N GLU A 182 -3.84 18.29 2.32
CA GLU A 182 -3.87 18.91 0.99
C GLU A 182 -5.28 19.34 0.61
N LEU A 183 -6.29 18.50 0.86
CA LEU A 183 -7.69 18.82 0.59
C LEU A 183 -8.20 19.99 1.46
N VAL A 184 -7.80 20.05 2.74
CA VAL A 184 -8.15 21.17 3.63
C VAL A 184 -7.44 22.46 3.20
N ALA A 185 -6.19 22.38 2.76
CA ALA A 185 -5.45 23.54 2.25
C ALA A 185 -6.10 24.08 0.96
N ALA A 186 -6.49 23.20 0.05
CA ALA A 186 -7.21 23.56 -1.17
C ALA A 186 -8.55 24.25 -0.88
N ASP A 187 -9.33 23.75 0.08
CA ASP A 187 -10.62 24.35 0.46
C ASP A 187 -10.44 25.75 1.08
N ARG A 188 -9.39 25.95 1.90
CA ARG A 188 -9.07 27.27 2.47
C ARG A 188 -8.68 28.30 1.41
N GLY A 189 -7.89 27.90 0.41
CA GLY A 189 -7.47 28.79 -0.68
C GLY A 189 -8.67 29.35 -1.46
N VAL A 190 -9.66 28.49 -1.74
CA VAL A 190 -10.90 28.88 -2.43
C VAL A 190 -11.73 29.87 -1.60
N VAL A 191 -11.80 29.71 -0.28
CA VAL A 191 -12.55 30.63 0.60
C VAL A 191 -11.92 32.03 0.60
N THR A 192 -10.60 32.14 0.71
CA THR A 192 -9.90 33.44 0.70
C THR A 192 -10.07 34.21 -0.62
N GLU A 193 -10.04 33.51 -1.76
CA GLU A 193 -10.21 34.15 -3.08
C GLU A 193 -11.64 34.67 -3.28
N GLN A 194 -12.62 33.98 -2.68
CA GLN A 194 -14.02 34.39 -2.68
C GLN A 194 -14.29 35.58 -1.76
N GLU A 195 -13.60 35.72 -0.63
CA GLU A 195 -13.69 36.90 0.24
C GLU A 195 -13.08 38.15 -0.40
N ASP A 196 -11.92 38.03 -1.07
CA ASP A 196 -11.28 39.15 -1.76
C ASP A 196 -12.12 39.66 -2.94
N THR A 197 -12.70 38.75 -3.73
CA THR A 197 -13.58 39.14 -4.85
C THR A 197 -14.90 39.79 -4.37
N LEU A 198 -15.44 39.36 -3.22
CA LEU A 198 -16.62 39.99 -2.62
C LEU A 198 -16.30 41.39 -2.07
N SER A 199 -15.13 41.56 -1.44
CA SER A 199 -14.64 42.84 -0.91
C SER A 199 -14.37 43.89 -2.00
N ILE A 200 -13.77 43.47 -3.12
CA ILE A 200 -13.55 44.35 -4.29
C ILE A 200 -14.88 44.73 -4.96
N GLY A 201 -15.87 43.82 -5.00
CA GLY A 201 -17.19 44.10 -5.54
C GLY A 201 -18.01 45.13 -4.75
N GLN A 202 -17.80 45.24 -3.42
CA GLN A 202 -18.50 46.22 -2.58
C GLN A 202 -17.81 47.59 -2.48
N THR A 203 -16.56 47.71 -2.92
CA THR A 203 -15.83 48.99 -2.92
C THR A 203 -15.98 49.79 -4.23
N MET A 204 -16.65 49.22 -5.25
CA MET A 204 -16.93 49.88 -6.54
C MET A 204 -18.38 50.39 -6.71
N THR A 205 -19.20 50.39 -5.65
CA THR A 205 -20.54 50.98 -5.61
C THR A 205 -20.60 52.15 -4.64
#